data_AF-A0AAV5J2Y7-F1
#
_entry.id   AF-A0AAV5J2Y7-F1
#
_cell.length_a   1.000
_cell.length_b   1.000
_cell.length_c   1.000
_cell.angle_alpha   90.00
_cell.angle_beta   90.00
_cell.angle_gamma   90.00
#
_symmetry.space_group_name_H-M   'P 1'
#
loop_
_entity.id
_entity.type
_entity.pdbx_description
1 polymer ?
#
loop_
_entity_poly.entity_id
_entity_poly.type
_entity_poly.pdbx_seq_one_letter_code
_entity_poly.pdbx_strand_id
1 'polypeptide(L)'
;MIRRIAQQQSLIKDIIKEETEVQQSNIDHEGMQVIDSKIRQWWNGKLGNIRSLLSTLQYVLWTDSGWKPMPLMDIIEENAVKRSYQKALLCLHPDKLQQKGANLQQNYIAAKVFDILQVILYNSFST
;
A
#
# COMPACT_ATOMS: atom_id res chain seq x y z
N MET A 1 54.42 5.39 -0.14
CA MET A 1 53.60 4.37 0.55
C MET A 1 52.19 4.86 0.88
N ILE A 2 52.03 6.04 1.51
CA ILE A 2 50.75 6.55 2.04
C ILE A 2 49.62 6.71 0.99
N ARG A 3 49.93 7.19 -0.23
CA ARG A 3 48.92 7.38 -1.30
C ARG A 3 48.21 6.09 -1.73
N ARG A 4 48.90 4.95 -1.67
CA ARG A 4 48.38 3.64 -2.08
C ARG A 4 47.34 3.11 -1.08
N ILE A 5 47.56 3.36 0.22
CA ILE A 5 46.63 2.99 1.29
C ILE A 5 45.36 3.84 1.21
N ALA A 6 45.47 5.14 0.96
CA ALA A 6 44.32 6.03 0.80
C ALA A 6 43.45 5.65 -0.42
N GLN A 7 44.06 5.30 -1.55
CA GLN A 7 43.34 4.80 -2.73
C GLN A 7 42.61 3.49 -2.42
N GLN A 8 43.28 2.56 -1.75
CA GLN A 8 42.69 1.26 -1.40
C GLN A 8 41.52 1.41 -0.41
N GLN A 9 41.61 2.35 0.54
CA GLN A 9 40.51 2.69 1.45
C GLN A 9 39.32 3.36 0.74
N SER A 10 39.56 4.15 -0.32
CA SER A 10 38.48 4.72 -1.14
C SER A 10 37.71 3.63 -1.88
N LEU A 11 38.42 2.74 -2.58
CA LEU A 11 37.83 1.62 -3.32
C LEU A 11 36.96 0.73 -2.41
N ILE A 12 37.42 0.45 -1.18
CA ILE A 12 36.64 -0.33 -0.21
C ILE A 12 35.35 0.39 0.20
N LYS A 13 35.38 1.72 0.37
CA LYS A 13 34.16 2.50 0.70
C LYS A 13 33.14 2.48 -0.44
N ASP A 14 33.62 2.57 -1.69
CA ASP A 14 32.75 2.53 -2.87
C ASP A 14 32.11 1.15 -3.03
N ILE A 15 32.86 0.07 -2.82
CA ILE A 15 32.34 -1.32 -2.83
C ILE A 15 31.29 -1.52 -1.74
N ILE A 16 31.56 -1.09 -0.49
CA ILE A 16 30.60 -1.21 0.61
C ILE A 16 29.32 -0.43 0.29
N LYS A 17 29.45 0.77 -0.29
CA LYS A 17 28.31 1.59 -0.68
C LYS A 17 27.45 0.88 -1.74
N GLU A 18 28.07 0.36 -2.79
CA GLU A 18 27.37 -0.41 -3.83
C GLU A 18 26.71 -1.67 -3.25
N GLU A 19 27.40 -2.42 -2.38
CA GLU A 19 26.82 -3.60 -1.71
C GLU A 19 25.62 -3.22 -0.83
N THR A 20 25.69 -2.11 -0.08
CA THR A 20 24.55 -1.63 0.71
C THR A 20 23.39 -1.16 -0.14
N GLU A 21 23.63 -0.49 -1.27
CA GLU A 21 22.57 -0.05 -2.19
C GLU A 21 21.88 -1.26 -2.86
N VAL A 22 22.65 -2.27 -3.27
CA VAL A 22 22.12 -3.51 -3.83
C VAL A 22 21.31 -4.29 -2.78
N GLN A 23 21.83 -4.45 -1.56
CA GLN A 23 21.10 -5.13 -0.48
C GLN A 23 19.81 -4.39 -0.12
N GLN A 24 19.85 -3.06 0.00
CA GLN A 24 18.66 -2.24 0.26
C GLN A 24 17.62 -2.39 -0.87
N SER A 25 18.06 -2.36 -2.14
CA SER A 25 17.16 -2.53 -3.28
C SER A 25 16.47 -3.91 -3.32
N ASN A 26 17.18 -4.97 -2.92
CA ASN A 26 16.63 -6.32 -2.83
C ASN A 26 15.60 -6.44 -1.69
N ILE A 27 15.91 -5.87 -0.52
CA ILE A 27 14.99 -5.82 0.63
C ILE A 27 13.71 -5.05 0.27
N ASP A 28 13.85 -3.92 -0.45
CA ASP A 28 12.72 -3.12 -0.90
C ASP A 28 11.85 -3.89 -1.92
N HIS A 29 12.47 -4.65 -2.81
CA HIS A 29 11.76 -5.48 -3.79
C HIS A 29 11.00 -6.63 -3.13
N GLU A 30 11.63 -7.38 -2.22
CA GLU A 30 10.97 -8.45 -1.47
C GLU A 30 9.81 -7.90 -0.60
N GLY A 31 10.03 -6.76 0.07
CA GLY A 31 9.00 -6.07 0.84
C GLY A 31 7.78 -5.69 -0.01
N MET A 32 8.00 -5.17 -1.22
CA MET A 32 6.92 -4.86 -2.15
C MET A 32 6.19 -6.12 -2.63
N GLN A 33 6.88 -7.23 -2.90
CA GLN A 33 6.24 -8.48 -3.29
C GLN A 33 5.34 -9.06 -2.20
N VAL A 34 5.74 -8.94 -0.93
CA VAL A 34 4.92 -9.36 0.21
C VAL A 34 3.64 -8.52 0.29
N ILE A 35 3.76 -7.21 0.11
CA ILE A 35 2.61 -6.30 0.07
C ILE A 35 1.67 -6.62 -1.10
N ASP A 36 2.22 -6.84 -2.29
CA ASP A 36 1.44 -7.20 -3.48
C ASP A 36 0.69 -8.50 -3.27
N SER A 37 1.36 -9.52 -2.72
CA SER A 37 0.77 -10.80 -2.36
C SER A 37 -0.38 -10.62 -1.36
N LYS A 38 -0.17 -9.82 -0.31
CA LYS A 38 -1.18 -9.50 0.70
C LYS A 38 -2.40 -8.81 0.11
N ILE A 39 -2.18 -7.79 -0.74
CA ILE A 39 -3.27 -7.06 -1.41
C ILE A 39 -4.03 -8.00 -2.33
N ARG A 40 -3.32 -8.80 -3.15
CA ARG A 40 -3.93 -9.81 -4.04
C ARG A 40 -4.81 -10.77 -3.27
N GLN A 41 -4.31 -11.37 -2.20
CA GLN A 41 -5.10 -12.28 -1.36
C GLN A 41 -6.34 -11.60 -0.77
N TRP A 42 -6.26 -10.30 -0.44
CA TRP A 42 -7.38 -9.57 0.13
C TRP A 42 -8.52 -9.33 -0.85
N TRP A 43 -8.26 -8.96 -2.11
CA TRP A 43 -9.33 -8.68 -3.08
C TRP A 43 -9.71 -9.89 -3.95
N ASN A 44 -8.83 -10.88 -4.07
CA ASN A 44 -9.12 -12.10 -4.81
C ASN A 44 -10.35 -12.83 -4.20
N GLY A 45 -11.28 -13.26 -5.04
CA GLY A 45 -12.56 -13.85 -4.61
C GLY A 45 -13.60 -12.84 -4.08
N LYS A 46 -13.27 -11.54 -3.99
CA LYS A 46 -14.23 -10.45 -3.67
C LYS A 46 -14.56 -9.59 -4.90
N LEU A 47 -14.18 -10.07 -6.10
CA LEU A 47 -14.47 -9.44 -7.38
C LEU A 47 -15.98 -9.21 -7.52
N GLY A 48 -16.37 -7.97 -7.83
CA GLY A 48 -17.78 -7.58 -8.01
C GLY A 48 -18.56 -7.33 -6.72
N ASN A 49 -17.96 -7.47 -5.53
CA ASN A 49 -18.63 -7.16 -4.26
C ASN A 49 -17.89 -6.08 -3.47
N ILE A 50 -18.24 -4.82 -3.74
CA ILE A 50 -17.69 -3.67 -3.04
C ILE A 50 -17.91 -3.69 -1.52
N ARG A 51 -19.02 -4.28 -1.03
CA ARG A 51 -19.32 -4.38 0.41
C ARG A 51 -18.30 -5.24 1.15
N SER A 52 -17.92 -6.37 0.54
CA SER A 52 -16.90 -7.27 1.07
C SER A 52 -15.54 -6.61 1.17
N LEU A 53 -15.17 -5.75 0.22
CA LEU A 53 -13.90 -5.03 0.25
C LEU A 53 -13.90 -3.96 1.35
N LEU A 54 -14.94 -3.13 1.39
CA LEU A 54 -15.05 -2.06 2.38
C LEU A 54 -15.05 -2.62 3.81
N SER A 55 -15.81 -3.68 4.08
CA SER A 55 -15.87 -4.29 5.42
C SER A 55 -14.57 -4.96 5.89
N THR A 56 -13.63 -5.21 4.97
CA THR A 56 -12.39 -5.94 5.27
C THR A 56 -11.13 -5.15 4.95
N LEU A 57 -11.24 -3.84 4.69
CA LEU A 57 -10.13 -2.97 4.30
C LEU A 57 -9.03 -2.90 5.37
N GLN A 58 -9.40 -3.05 6.66
CA GLN A 58 -8.48 -3.07 7.80
C GLN A 58 -7.39 -4.14 7.72
N TYR A 59 -7.59 -5.22 6.95
CA TYR A 59 -6.59 -6.28 6.84
C TYR A 59 -5.42 -5.90 5.93
N VAL A 60 -5.62 -4.99 4.98
CA VAL A 60 -4.55 -4.53 4.07
C VAL A 60 -3.93 -3.20 4.49
N LEU A 61 -4.68 -2.37 5.21
CA LEU A 61 -4.19 -1.09 5.72
C LEU A 61 -3.30 -1.27 6.95
N TRP A 62 -2.59 -0.18 7.28
CA TRP A 62 -1.77 -0.07 8.48
C TRP A 62 -2.59 0.51 9.65
N THR A 63 -2.11 0.29 10.88
CA THR A 63 -2.79 0.60 12.15
C THR A 63 -3.28 2.06 12.23
N ASP A 64 -2.48 3.02 11.73
CA ASP A 64 -2.77 4.45 11.82
C ASP A 64 -3.35 5.06 10.53
N SER A 65 -3.87 4.23 9.62
CA SER A 65 -4.53 4.71 8.40
C SER A 65 -5.72 5.64 8.70
N GLY A 66 -6.36 5.47 9.85
CA GLY A 66 -7.60 6.15 10.22
C GLY A 66 -8.85 5.45 9.69
N TRP A 67 -8.69 4.27 9.08
CA TRP A 67 -9.80 3.42 8.71
C TRP A 67 -10.44 2.79 9.94
N LYS A 68 -11.77 2.85 10.01
CA LYS A 68 -12.55 2.16 11.04
C LYS A 68 -13.18 0.92 10.41
N PRO A 69 -12.95 -0.29 10.96
CA PRO A 69 -13.63 -1.50 10.52
C PRO A 69 -15.15 -1.31 10.56
N MET A 70 -15.83 -1.77 9.52
CA MET A 70 -17.28 -1.68 9.42
C MET A 70 -17.84 -3.07 9.12
N PRO A 71 -18.76 -3.61 9.95
CA PRO A 71 -19.36 -4.91 9.70
C PRO A 71 -20.24 -4.85 8.44
N LEU A 72 -20.40 -5.97 7.75
CA LEU A 72 -21.23 -6.05 6.53
C LEU A 72 -22.67 -5.59 6.77
N MET A 73 -23.22 -5.81 7.98
CA MET A 73 -24.58 -5.38 8.33
C MET A 73 -24.76 -3.86 8.27
N ASP A 74 -23.69 -3.10 8.52
CA ASP A 74 -23.73 -1.64 8.46
C ASP A 74 -23.57 -1.10 7.02
N ILE A 75 -23.34 -1.98 6.05
CA ILE A 75 -23.09 -1.64 4.63
C ILE A 75 -24.05 -2.39 3.70
N ILE A 76 -25.29 -2.60 4.14
CA ILE A 76 -26.34 -3.26 3.32
C ILE A 76 -26.87 -2.27 2.27
N GLU A 77 -27.29 -1.09 2.73
CA GLU A 77 -27.93 -0.06 1.90
C GLU A 77 -26.93 0.63 0.95
N GLU A 78 -27.42 1.01 -0.24
CA GLU A 78 -26.61 1.72 -1.25
C GLU A 78 -25.99 3.02 -0.71
N ASN A 79 -26.75 3.76 0.10
CA ASN A 79 -26.26 4.98 0.74
C ASN A 79 -25.13 4.71 1.73
N ALA A 80 -25.20 3.59 2.47
CA ALA A 80 -24.12 3.17 3.36
C ALA A 80 -22.88 2.76 2.56
N VAL A 81 -23.04 2.04 1.45
CA VAL A 81 -21.94 1.70 0.53
C VAL A 81 -21.23 2.98 0.04
N LYS A 82 -21.99 3.95 -0.48
CA LYS A 82 -21.46 5.22 -1.00
C LYS A 82 -20.69 6.00 0.07
N ARG A 83 -21.23 6.12 1.29
CA ARG A 83 -20.56 6.80 2.41
C ARG A 83 -19.29 6.09 2.84
N SER A 84 -19.31 4.76 2.96
CA SER A 84 -18.14 3.96 3.33
C SER A 84 -17.05 4.02 2.27
N TYR A 85 -17.44 4.01 1.00
CA TYR A 85 -16.52 4.21 -0.12
C TYR A 85 -15.86 5.60 -0.08
N GLN A 86 -16.62 6.67 0.13
CA GLN A 86 -16.06 8.02 0.28
C GLN A 86 -15.06 8.12 1.44
N LYS A 87 -15.36 7.48 2.58
CA LYS A 87 -14.42 7.40 3.71
C LYS A 87 -13.12 6.67 3.31
N ALA A 88 -13.23 5.60 2.52
CA ALA A 88 -12.06 4.87 2.05
C ALA A 88 -11.21 5.73 1.12
N LEU A 89 -11.82 6.45 0.18
CA LEU A 89 -11.10 7.37 -0.71
C LEU A 89 -10.36 8.46 0.06
N LEU A 90 -11.00 9.07 1.07
CA LEU A 90 -10.34 10.08 1.91
C LEU A 90 -9.16 9.50 2.69
N CYS A 91 -9.27 8.25 3.16
CA CYS A 91 -8.21 7.56 3.86
C CYS A 91 -7.00 7.26 2.96
N LEU A 92 -7.24 6.98 1.68
CA LEU A 92 -6.23 6.54 0.70
C LEU A 92 -5.75 7.67 -0.20
N HIS A 93 -6.31 8.86 -0.09
CA HIS A 93 -5.96 9.99 -0.96
C HIS A 93 -4.52 10.46 -0.68
N PRO A 94 -3.69 10.69 -1.71
CA PRO A 94 -2.28 11.06 -1.54
C PRO A 94 -2.09 12.33 -0.69
N ASP A 95 -2.94 13.36 -0.85
CA ASP A 95 -2.90 14.58 -0.02
C ASP A 95 -3.05 14.26 1.49
N LYS A 96 -3.96 13.35 1.85
CA LYS A 96 -4.18 12.98 3.25
C LYS A 96 -3.05 12.12 3.81
N LEU A 97 -2.44 11.30 2.98
CA LEU A 97 -1.26 10.50 3.35
C LEU A 97 -0.04 11.38 3.56
N GLN A 98 0.17 12.37 2.69
CA GLN A 98 1.24 13.34 2.81
C GLN A 98 1.11 14.16 4.10
N GLN A 99 -0.10 14.63 4.43
CA GLN A 99 -0.38 15.35 5.68
C GLN A 99 -0.07 14.52 6.94
N LYS A 100 -0.18 13.19 6.85
CA LYS A 100 0.08 12.26 7.97
C LYS A 100 1.52 11.72 8.00
N GLY A 101 2.38 12.14 7.08
CA GLY A 101 3.75 11.64 7.00
C GLY A 101 3.84 10.17 6.59
N ALA A 102 2.98 9.73 5.65
CA ALA A 102 2.98 8.34 5.20
C ALA A 102 4.31 7.95 4.55
N ASN A 103 4.81 6.76 4.88
CA ASN A 103 6.04 6.22 4.31
C ASN A 103 5.83 5.65 2.89
N LEU A 104 6.92 5.29 2.21
CA LEU A 104 6.88 4.79 0.84
C LEU A 104 5.97 3.55 0.68
N GLN A 105 6.02 2.61 1.64
CA GLN A 105 5.22 1.40 1.63
C GLN A 105 3.72 1.71 1.80
N GLN A 106 3.37 2.66 2.68
CA GLN A 106 1.99 3.10 2.91
C GLN A 106 1.42 3.81 1.68
N ASN A 107 2.20 4.68 1.03
CA ASN A 107 1.82 5.31 -0.23
C ASN A 107 1.57 4.27 -1.33
N TYR A 108 2.44 3.26 -1.42
CA TYR A 108 2.29 2.16 -2.37
C TYR A 108 1.01 1.34 -2.12
N ILE A 109 0.78 0.93 -0.86
CA ILE A 109 -0.45 0.21 -0.46
C ILE A 109 -1.68 1.03 -0.82
N ALA A 110 -1.69 2.32 -0.47
CA ALA A 110 -2.84 3.18 -0.69
C ALA A 110 -3.15 3.35 -2.18
N ALA A 111 -2.14 3.58 -3.02
CA ALA A 111 -2.32 3.67 -4.47
C ALA A 111 -2.94 2.39 -5.05
N LYS A 112 -2.38 1.22 -4.70
CA LYS A 112 -2.91 -0.07 -5.19
C LYS A 112 -4.33 -0.35 -4.74
N VAL A 113 -4.62 -0.13 -3.45
CA VAL A 113 -5.95 -0.35 -2.89
C VAL A 113 -6.97 0.63 -3.48
N PHE A 114 -6.58 1.89 -3.70
CA PHE A 114 -7.41 2.90 -4.35
C PHE A 114 -7.81 2.45 -5.76
N ASP A 115 -6.86 2.02 -6.58
CA ASP A 115 -7.13 1.54 -7.95
C ASP A 115 -8.11 0.37 -7.96
N ILE A 116 -7.90 -0.61 -7.07
CA ILE A 116 -8.79 -1.78 -6.94
C ILE A 116 -10.21 -1.36 -6.57
N LEU A 117 -10.37 -0.44 -5.61
CA LEU A 117 -11.67 0.05 -5.20
C LEU A 117 -12.40 0.79 -6.33
N GLN A 118 -11.69 1.60 -7.12
CA GLN A 118 -12.26 2.29 -8.28
C GLN A 118 -12.76 1.30 -9.34
N VAL A 119 -11.92 0.32 -9.70
CA VAL A 119 -12.26 -0.70 -10.68
C VAL A 119 -13.49 -1.50 -10.24
N ILE A 120 -13.53 -1.95 -8.99
CA ILE A 120 -14.63 -2.80 -8.51
C ILE A 120 -15.92 -1.99 -8.35
N LEU A 121 -15.83 -0.74 -7.93
CA LEU A 121 -17.00 0.15 -7.90
C LEU A 121 -17.59 0.34 -9.30
N TYR A 122 -16.75 0.63 -10.29
CA TYR A 122 -17.17 0.79 -11.68
C TYR A 122 -17.88 -0.46 -12.21
N ASN A 123 -17.30 -1.65 -11.97
CA ASN A 123 -17.92 -2.91 -12.37
C ASN A 123 -19.25 -3.19 -11.64
N SER A 124 -19.38 -2.76 -10.38
CA SER A 124 -20.61 -2.96 -9.58
C SER A 124 -21.78 -2.10 -10.03
N PHE A 125 -21.54 -0.98 -10.73
CA PHE A 125 -22.59 -0.09 -11.26
C PHE A 125 -22.78 -0.19 -12.77
N SER A 126 -21.88 -0.86 -13.49
CA SER A 126 -21.95 -1.06 -14.94
C SER A 126 -22.68 -2.35 -15.36
N THR A 127 -23.16 -3.14 -14.39
CA THR A 127 -23.96 -4.37 -14.60
C THR A 127 -25.34 -4.16 -14.02
#